data_AF-A0A4Q5X785-F1
#
_entry.id   AF-A0A4Q5X785-F1
#
_cell.length_a   1.000
_cell.length_b   1.000
_cell.length_c   1.000
_cell.angle_alpha   90.00
_cell.angle_beta   90.00
_cell.angle_gamma   90.00
#
_symmetry.space_group_name_H-M   'P 1'
#
loop_
_entity.id
_entity.type
_entity.pdbx_description
1 polymer ?
#
loop_
_entity_poly.entity_id
_entity_poly.type
_entity_poly.pdbx_seq_one_letter_code
_entity_poly.pdbx_strand_id
1 'polypeptide(L)'
;MAEPVQPPVPPAPTAARPPAAAPKSSKPKPERSARLRKLLRGFALVGFTLVAVALGLTYPMLARGTELLYADFQNPWLLLLLLLVPLLFWRSTLGEDRRLPRARLGTLLPLQFGPSGPRVWLRDFPGVLRSVALVFGILALARPVNTLRPDIQDEEGIDIILVLDLSGSMQAAMDKLPPDLESFVPRRPQGIRPTRLDAARAVIRDFIAQRKTDRIGVVVFGADAYVLSPPTLDYHLLDSLVARMELDLIDGNGTAIGDALGVAAARLRRSTARSKAVVLLTDGDNKGGKLAPDYAAHLVGTVGARLYTVQIGQGEDAEILDRQRDLFGQPRYVRMPFPVNPKLLKDLAEKTGGSMYVATDATSLRAGFHDVLNKLEKTKFESSVATYEELFRFLLLPAVALLALDALLRALLLRRFP
;
A
#
# COMPACT_ATOMS: atom_id res chain seq x y z
N MET A 1 40.49 116.66 -33.30
CA MET A 1 41.86 117.20 -33.16
C MET A 1 42.53 116.43 -32.03
N ALA A 2 43.54 115.60 -32.19
CA ALA A 2 44.38 115.23 -33.32
C ALA A 2 44.72 113.74 -33.21
N GLU A 3 44.76 113.08 -34.36
CA GLU A 3 45.27 111.73 -34.60
C GLU A 3 46.81 111.72 -34.46
N PRO A 4 47.47 110.57 -34.24
CA PRO A 4 48.34 110.13 -35.35
C PRO A 4 48.61 108.62 -35.49
N VAL A 5 48.67 108.23 -36.78
CA VAL A 5 49.74 107.44 -37.44
C VAL A 5 49.81 105.92 -37.21
N GLN A 6 49.48 105.18 -38.28
CA GLN A 6 49.84 103.78 -38.52
C GLN A 6 51.30 103.64 -39.00
N PRO A 7 52.04 102.60 -38.56
CA PRO A 7 53.23 102.09 -39.22
C PRO A 7 52.96 100.82 -40.09
N PRO A 8 53.88 100.45 -41.00
CA PRO A 8 53.61 99.58 -42.16
C PRO A 8 53.75 98.06 -41.92
N VAL A 9 53.20 97.29 -42.87
CA VAL A 9 53.09 95.82 -42.94
C VAL A 9 54.43 95.12 -43.25
N PRO A 10 54.76 93.99 -42.57
CA PRO A 10 55.67 92.96 -43.06
C PRO A 10 54.94 91.67 -43.54
N PRO A 11 55.55 90.82 -44.39
CA PRO A 11 54.87 89.78 -45.17
C PRO A 11 54.55 88.48 -44.39
N ALA A 12 53.66 87.69 -44.99
CA ALA A 12 52.94 86.52 -44.47
C ALA A 12 53.79 85.36 -43.91
N PRO A 13 53.15 84.53 -43.05
CA PRO A 13 53.33 83.08 -43.12
C PRO A 13 51.98 82.33 -43.23
N THR A 14 51.86 81.55 -44.31
CA THR A 14 51.22 80.23 -44.44
C THR A 14 49.88 79.98 -43.72
N ALA A 15 48.84 79.76 -44.52
CA ALA A 15 47.50 79.35 -44.08
C ALA A 15 47.53 78.17 -43.07
N ALA A 16 47.12 78.43 -41.84
CA ALA A 16 46.78 77.40 -40.87
C ALA A 16 45.44 76.74 -41.27
N ARG A 17 45.49 75.43 -41.55
CA ARG A 17 44.31 74.55 -41.68
C ARG A 17 43.38 74.75 -40.47
N PRO A 18 42.05 74.84 -40.65
CA PRO A 18 41.13 74.82 -39.51
C PRO A 18 41.27 73.49 -38.75
N PRO A 19 41.20 73.46 -37.41
CA PRO A 19 41.18 72.22 -36.66
C PRO A 19 39.96 71.40 -37.11
N ALA A 20 40.22 70.16 -37.52
CA ALA A 20 39.21 69.20 -37.90
C ALA A 20 38.13 69.11 -36.81
N ALA A 21 36.87 69.28 -37.21
CA ALA A 21 35.72 69.08 -36.36
C ALA A 21 35.83 67.71 -35.69
N ALA A 22 35.87 67.70 -34.35
CA ALA A 22 35.83 66.48 -33.57
C ALA A 22 34.64 65.62 -34.01
N PRO A 23 34.80 64.31 -34.23
CA PRO A 23 33.70 63.46 -34.63
C PRO A 23 32.64 63.49 -33.53
N LYS A 24 31.43 63.95 -33.88
CA LYS A 24 30.24 63.84 -33.03
C LYS A 24 30.03 62.36 -32.74
N SER A 25 30.48 61.90 -31.56
CA SER A 25 30.17 60.55 -31.09
C SER A 25 28.67 60.45 -30.89
N SER A 26 28.04 59.60 -31.70
CA SER A 26 26.63 59.26 -31.61
C SER A 26 26.39 58.45 -30.33
N LYS A 27 26.27 59.14 -29.18
CA LYS A 27 25.77 58.50 -27.95
C LYS A 27 24.37 57.95 -28.25
N PRO A 28 24.13 56.62 -28.18
CA PRO A 28 22.80 56.08 -28.41
C PRO A 28 21.86 56.62 -27.32
N LYS A 29 20.69 57.16 -27.73
CA LYS A 29 19.64 57.66 -26.83
C LYS A 29 19.41 56.67 -25.67
N PRO A 30 19.48 57.11 -24.40
CA PRO A 30 19.46 56.23 -23.21
C PRO A 30 18.20 55.35 -23.10
N GLU A 31 17.08 55.74 -23.72
CA GLU A 31 15.84 54.96 -23.69
C GLU A 31 15.87 53.68 -24.55
N ARG A 32 16.53 53.69 -25.72
CA ARG A 32 16.61 52.51 -26.60
C ARG A 32 17.48 51.41 -25.98
N SER A 33 18.58 51.79 -25.33
CA SER A 33 19.47 50.84 -24.63
C SER A 33 18.84 50.28 -23.35
N ALA A 34 17.94 51.01 -22.70
CA ALA A 34 17.20 50.53 -21.54
C ALA A 34 16.10 49.51 -21.92
N ARG A 35 15.35 49.75 -23.01
CA ARG A 35 14.37 48.79 -23.52
C ARG A 35 15.02 47.49 -23.99
N LEU A 36 16.14 47.59 -24.71
CA LEU A 36 16.89 46.42 -25.18
C LEU A 36 17.40 45.56 -24.01
N ARG A 37 17.93 46.18 -22.95
CA ARG A 37 18.37 45.46 -21.74
C ARG A 37 17.23 44.77 -20.99
N LYS A 38 16.03 45.38 -20.94
CA LYS A 38 14.84 44.75 -20.37
C LYS A 38 14.39 43.52 -21.17
N LEU A 39 14.41 43.61 -22.50
CA LEU A 39 14.08 42.48 -23.37
C LEU A 39 15.10 41.35 -23.21
N LEU A 40 16.40 41.65 -23.23
CA LEU A 40 17.47 40.66 -23.02
C LEU A 40 17.39 39.99 -21.65
N ARG A 41 17.01 40.73 -20.59
CA ARG A 41 16.75 40.16 -19.26
C ARG A 41 15.55 39.21 -19.27
N GLY A 42 14.49 39.56 -19.99
CA GLY A 42 13.32 38.68 -20.19
C GLY A 42 13.70 37.36 -20.87
N PHE A 43 14.45 37.42 -21.97
CA PHE A 43 14.96 36.22 -22.66
C PHE A 43 15.88 35.37 -21.76
N ALA A 44 16.74 36.02 -20.96
CA ALA A 44 17.59 35.31 -20.00
C ALA A 44 16.77 34.57 -18.95
N LEU A 45 15.73 35.20 -18.39
CA LEU A 45 14.82 34.57 -17.43
C LEU A 45 14.12 33.35 -18.03
N VAL A 46 13.61 33.46 -19.26
CA VAL A 46 13.00 32.33 -19.97
C VAL A 46 14.02 31.20 -20.18
N GLY A 47 15.23 31.52 -20.66
CA GLY A 47 16.30 30.55 -20.80
C GLY A 47 16.65 29.85 -19.48
N PHE A 48 16.78 30.61 -18.39
CA PHE A 48 17.03 30.07 -17.05
C PHE A 48 15.89 29.18 -16.56
N THR A 49 14.63 29.54 -16.82
CA THR A 49 13.49 28.69 -16.44
C THR A 49 13.52 27.37 -17.19
N LEU A 50 13.80 27.38 -18.49
CA LEU A 50 13.91 26.17 -19.30
C LEU A 50 15.04 25.27 -18.82
N VAL A 51 16.21 25.84 -18.51
CA VAL A 51 17.35 25.09 -17.98
C VAL A 51 17.05 24.47 -16.62
N ALA A 52 16.44 25.23 -15.70
CA ALA A 52 16.08 24.75 -14.38
C ALA A 52 15.00 23.64 -14.43
N VAL A 53 14.02 23.78 -15.32
CA VAL A 53 12.99 22.74 -15.56
C VAL A 53 13.62 21.49 -16.17
N ALA A 54 14.49 21.64 -17.17
CA ALA A 54 15.21 20.51 -17.76
C ALA A 54 16.05 19.76 -16.72
N LEU A 55 16.81 20.47 -15.89
CA LEU A 55 17.59 19.90 -14.77
C LEU A 55 16.71 19.17 -13.74
N GLY A 56 15.51 19.67 -13.48
CA GLY A 56 14.57 19.02 -12.56
C GLY A 56 13.87 17.80 -13.16
N LEU A 57 13.61 17.80 -14.47
CA LEU A 57 12.93 16.71 -15.19
C LEU A 57 13.87 15.58 -15.60
N THR A 58 15.17 15.82 -15.73
CA THR A 58 16.14 14.78 -16.15
C THR A 58 16.15 13.59 -15.20
N TYR A 59 16.20 13.82 -13.88
CA TYR A 59 16.18 12.74 -12.88
C TYR A 59 14.92 11.88 -12.93
N PRO A 60 13.69 12.45 -12.85
CA PRO A 60 12.46 11.65 -12.94
C PRO A 60 12.30 10.95 -14.30
N MET A 61 12.69 11.59 -15.41
CA MET A 61 12.63 10.96 -16.73
C MET A 61 13.64 9.80 -16.88
N LEU A 62 14.86 9.93 -16.34
CA LEU A 62 15.86 8.87 -16.42
C LEU A 62 15.50 7.67 -15.52
N ALA A 63 14.89 7.94 -14.36
CA ALA A 63 14.57 6.91 -13.39
C ALA A 63 13.30 6.11 -13.75
N ARG A 64 12.25 6.78 -14.24
CA ARG A 64 10.91 6.20 -14.42
C ARG A 64 10.26 6.47 -15.78
N GLY A 65 10.95 7.15 -16.70
CA GLY A 65 10.48 7.35 -18.07
C GLY A 65 9.15 8.10 -18.15
N THR A 66 8.14 7.47 -18.78
CA THR A 66 6.79 8.04 -19.00
C THR A 66 5.80 7.74 -17.88
N GLU A 67 6.19 6.98 -16.86
CA GLU A 67 5.27 6.55 -15.79
C GLU A 67 4.61 7.72 -15.04
N LEU A 68 5.32 8.85 -14.92
CA LEU A 68 4.80 10.06 -14.29
C LEU A 68 3.67 10.75 -15.06
N LEU A 69 3.51 10.47 -16.35
CA LEU A 69 2.44 11.05 -17.18
C LEU A 69 1.09 10.36 -16.95
N TYR A 70 1.10 9.14 -16.42
CA TYR A 70 -0.09 8.34 -16.12
C TYR A 70 -0.38 8.27 -14.61
N ALA A 71 0.32 9.07 -13.81
CA ALA A 71 0.15 9.09 -12.37
C ALA A 71 -1.15 9.79 -11.96
N ASP A 72 -1.89 9.17 -11.05
CA ASP A 72 -3.04 9.78 -10.38
C ASP A 72 -2.57 10.58 -9.15
N PHE A 73 -3.17 11.74 -8.91
CA PHE A 73 -2.87 12.54 -7.72
C PHE A 73 -3.86 12.22 -6.61
N GLN A 74 -3.38 11.72 -5.47
CA GLN A 74 -4.26 11.46 -4.32
C GLN A 74 -4.81 12.76 -3.71
N ASN A 75 -4.04 13.84 -3.75
CA ASN A 75 -4.39 15.13 -3.17
C ASN A 75 -4.39 16.24 -4.24
N PRO A 76 -5.35 16.25 -5.20
CA PRO A 76 -5.36 17.21 -6.30
C PRO A 76 -5.57 18.66 -5.81
N TRP A 77 -6.22 18.84 -4.67
CA TRP A 77 -6.45 20.16 -4.05
C TRP A 77 -5.15 20.93 -3.77
N LEU A 78 -4.05 20.23 -3.51
CA LEU A 78 -2.75 20.86 -3.26
C LEU A 78 -2.15 21.52 -4.51
N LEU A 79 -2.62 21.15 -5.71
CA LEU A 79 -2.23 21.82 -6.96
C LEU A 79 -2.69 23.27 -7.01
N LEU A 80 -3.67 23.69 -6.21
CA LEU A 80 -4.06 25.10 -6.08
C LEU A 80 -2.90 25.98 -5.58
N LEU A 81 -1.93 25.41 -4.84
CA LEU A 81 -0.71 26.13 -4.44
C LEU A 81 0.12 26.58 -5.65
N LEU A 82 -0.04 25.95 -6.81
CA LEU A 82 0.63 26.37 -8.04
C LEU A 82 0.27 27.81 -8.44
N LEU A 83 -0.93 28.29 -8.06
CA LEU A 83 -1.37 29.66 -8.32
C LEU A 83 -0.54 30.71 -7.55
N LEU A 84 0.14 30.30 -6.46
CA LEU A 84 1.06 31.17 -5.72
C LEU A 84 2.46 31.25 -6.37
N VAL A 85 2.81 30.33 -7.27
CA VAL A 85 4.12 30.27 -7.92
C VAL A 85 4.43 31.55 -8.72
N PRO A 86 3.53 32.09 -9.57
CA PRO A 86 3.81 33.32 -10.31
C PRO A 86 4.05 34.53 -9.40
N LEU A 87 3.33 34.61 -8.28
CA LEU A 87 3.50 35.67 -7.29
C LEU A 87 4.86 35.56 -6.59
N LEU A 88 5.27 34.34 -6.20
CA LEU A 88 6.56 34.07 -5.58
C LEU A 88 7.73 34.23 -6.56
N PHE A 89 7.55 33.84 -7.82
CA PHE A 89 8.50 34.07 -8.91
C PHE A 89 8.70 35.56 -9.12
N TRP A 90 7.61 36.32 -9.23
CA TRP A 90 7.66 37.78 -9.33
C TRP A 90 8.38 38.40 -8.13
N ARG A 91 8.03 38.02 -6.90
CA ARG A 91 8.64 38.55 -5.67
C ARG A 91 10.12 38.18 -5.52
N SER A 92 10.52 37.00 -5.97
CA SER A 92 11.89 36.49 -5.84
C SER A 92 12.84 36.96 -6.93
N THR A 93 12.33 37.38 -8.10
CA THR A 93 13.15 37.83 -9.24
C THR A 93 12.98 39.32 -9.54
N LEU A 94 11.75 39.75 -9.85
CA LEU A 94 11.43 41.09 -10.37
C LEU A 94 11.12 42.10 -9.24
N GLY A 95 10.54 41.64 -8.14
CA GLY A 95 10.21 42.44 -6.96
C GLY A 95 11.38 42.66 -6.01
N GLU A 96 12.49 41.93 -6.19
CA GLU A 96 13.67 42.06 -5.34
C GLU A 96 14.41 43.38 -5.57
N ASP A 97 14.36 43.90 -6.80
CA ASP A 97 14.86 45.24 -7.17
C ASP A 97 14.07 46.39 -6.55
N ARG A 98 12.84 46.13 -6.08
CA ARG A 98 11.96 47.13 -5.42
C ARG A 98 12.05 47.11 -3.89
N ARG A 99 12.90 46.26 -3.30
CA ARG A 99 13.10 46.25 -1.85
C ARG A 99 13.71 47.58 -1.41
N LEU A 100 13.17 48.13 -0.33
CA LEU A 100 13.64 49.38 0.26
C LEU A 100 15.17 49.32 0.47
N PRO A 101 15.96 50.28 -0.04
CA PRO A 101 17.40 50.29 0.15
C PRO A 101 17.71 50.32 1.65
N ARG A 102 18.40 49.29 2.14
CA ARG A 102 18.81 49.19 3.55
C ARG A 102 19.98 50.12 3.88
N ALA A 103 20.74 50.52 2.87
CA ALA A 103 21.79 51.52 2.96
C ALA A 103 21.51 52.68 2.00
N ARG A 104 21.52 53.91 2.52
CA ARG A 104 21.46 55.13 1.70
C ARG A 104 22.88 55.64 1.49
N LEU A 105 23.39 55.54 0.27
CA LEU A 105 24.68 56.11 -0.13
C LEU A 105 24.44 57.50 -0.74
N GLY A 106 25.16 58.51 -0.23
CA GLY A 106 25.01 59.91 -0.67
C GLY A 106 25.49 60.19 -2.10
N THR A 107 26.30 59.30 -2.69
CA THR A 107 26.87 59.49 -4.03
C THR A 107 26.93 58.17 -4.79
N LEU A 108 26.35 58.14 -6.00
CA LEU A 108 26.31 56.96 -6.86
C LEU A 108 27.45 56.90 -7.90
N LEU A 109 28.33 57.90 -7.94
CA LEU A 109 29.43 57.97 -8.91
C LEU A 109 30.34 56.72 -8.92
N PRO A 110 30.76 56.15 -7.78
CA PRO A 110 31.60 54.95 -7.78
C PRO A 110 30.91 53.69 -8.32
N LEU A 111 29.57 53.67 -8.30
CA LEU A 111 28.73 52.54 -8.76
C LEU A 111 28.35 52.66 -10.23
N GLN A 112 28.42 53.85 -10.84
CA GLN A 112 28.14 54.06 -12.27
C GLN A 112 29.20 53.44 -13.20
N PHE A 113 30.41 53.22 -12.70
CA PHE A 113 31.54 52.66 -13.46
C PHE A 113 32.01 51.28 -12.95
N GLY A 114 31.18 50.59 -12.16
CA GLY A 114 31.50 49.25 -11.69
C GLY A 114 31.64 48.24 -12.86
N PRO A 115 32.54 47.25 -12.77
CA PRO A 115 32.72 46.27 -13.83
C PRO A 115 31.43 45.45 -14.03
N SER A 116 30.83 45.56 -15.22
CA SER A 116 29.67 44.75 -15.63
C SER A 116 30.11 43.34 -16.00
N GLY A 117 30.45 42.53 -14.99
CA GLY A 117 30.82 41.14 -15.17
C GLY A 117 29.62 40.22 -15.44
N PRO A 118 29.87 38.96 -15.85
CA PRO A 118 28.82 37.97 -16.14
C PRO A 118 27.89 37.68 -14.93
N ARG A 119 28.38 37.95 -13.71
CA ARG A 119 27.61 37.83 -12.46
C ARG A 119 26.35 38.71 -12.41
N VAL A 120 26.34 39.85 -13.12
CA VAL A 120 25.15 40.72 -13.21
C VAL A 120 24.02 40.04 -13.97
N TRP A 121 24.35 39.22 -14.97
CA TRP A 121 23.37 38.50 -15.78
C TRP A 121 22.82 37.26 -15.07
N LEU A 122 23.65 36.58 -14.28
CA LEU A 122 23.23 35.43 -13.44
C LEU A 122 22.49 35.85 -12.17
N ARG A 123 22.32 37.15 -11.91
CA ARG A 123 21.73 37.66 -10.67
C ARG A 123 20.34 37.07 -10.39
N ASP A 124 19.51 36.92 -11.42
CA ASP A 124 18.12 36.46 -11.26
C ASP A 124 17.98 34.93 -11.28
N PHE A 125 19.06 34.20 -11.62
CA PHE A 125 19.07 32.74 -11.74
C PHE A 125 18.65 32.01 -10.44
N PRO A 126 19.10 32.42 -9.23
CA PRO A 126 18.68 31.75 -7.99
C PRO A 126 17.17 31.89 -7.69
N GLY A 127 16.55 33.01 -8.08
CA GLY A 127 15.09 33.21 -7.93
C GLY A 127 14.27 32.30 -8.86
N VAL A 128 14.77 32.10 -10.09
CA VAL A 128 14.21 31.13 -11.03
C VAL A 128 14.29 29.72 -10.46
N LEU A 129 15.47 29.33 -9.97
CA LEU A 129 15.74 28.00 -9.43
C LEU A 129 14.81 27.67 -8.24
N ARG A 130 14.60 28.63 -7.34
CA ARG A 130 13.65 28.49 -6.22
C ARG A 130 12.22 28.28 -6.66
N SER A 131 11.80 29.00 -7.70
CA SER A 131 10.43 28.92 -8.19
C SER A 131 10.15 27.59 -8.87
N VAL A 132 11.11 27.10 -9.67
CA VAL A 132 11.03 25.76 -10.28
C VAL A 132 11.06 24.68 -9.21
N ALA A 133 11.95 24.79 -8.22
CA ALA A 133 11.99 23.86 -7.10
C ALA A 133 10.65 23.80 -6.32
N LEU A 134 9.99 24.94 -6.15
CA LEU A 134 8.70 25.02 -5.49
C LEU A 134 7.59 24.34 -6.32
N VAL A 135 7.63 24.42 -7.65
CA VAL A 135 6.73 23.64 -8.53
C VAL A 135 6.92 22.15 -8.33
N PHE A 136 8.16 21.64 -8.37
CA PHE A 136 8.44 20.22 -8.12
C PHE A 136 8.03 19.79 -6.70
N GLY A 137 8.24 20.65 -5.71
CA GLY A 137 7.80 20.40 -4.33
C GLY A 137 6.27 20.31 -4.19
N ILE A 138 5.52 21.19 -4.86
CA ILE A 138 4.04 21.13 -4.89
C ILE A 138 3.56 19.86 -5.57
N LEU A 139 4.16 19.50 -6.72
CA LEU A 139 3.83 18.26 -7.42
C LEU A 139 4.15 17.02 -6.57
N ALA A 140 5.24 17.02 -5.81
CA ALA A 140 5.55 15.95 -4.85
C ALA A 140 4.52 15.89 -3.71
N LEU A 141 4.12 17.04 -3.16
CA LEU A 141 3.11 17.14 -2.10
C LEU A 141 1.72 16.66 -2.55
N ALA A 142 1.38 16.82 -3.82
CA ALA A 142 0.15 16.29 -4.40
C ALA A 142 0.11 14.74 -4.43
N ARG A 143 1.20 14.07 -4.01
CA ARG A 143 1.37 12.61 -3.92
C ARG A 143 0.95 11.91 -5.22
N PRO A 144 1.77 12.01 -6.28
CA PRO A 144 1.53 11.22 -7.49
C PRO A 144 1.72 9.75 -7.14
N VAL A 145 0.71 8.94 -7.43
CA VAL A 145 0.73 7.50 -7.28
C VAL A 145 0.47 6.85 -8.63
N ASN A 146 1.19 5.78 -8.91
CA ASN A 146 0.80 4.91 -10.01
C ASN A 146 -0.16 3.89 -9.44
N THR A 147 -1.35 3.86 -10.01
CA THR A 147 -2.16 2.66 -10.02
C THR A 147 -1.46 1.69 -10.97
N LEU A 148 -0.47 0.96 -10.47
CA LEU A 148 -0.01 -0.23 -11.18
C LEU A 148 -1.28 -1.03 -11.50
N ARG A 149 -1.45 -1.42 -12.77
CA ARG A 149 -2.36 -2.52 -13.09
C ARG A 149 -2.10 -3.59 -12.04
N PRO A 150 -3.15 -4.17 -11.41
CA PRO A 150 -2.97 -5.12 -10.32
C PRO A 150 -1.81 -6.02 -10.69
N ASP A 151 -0.74 -5.98 -9.89
CA ASP A 151 0.37 -6.89 -10.08
C ASP A 151 -0.29 -8.25 -9.94
N ILE A 152 -0.55 -8.91 -11.06
CA ILE A 152 -1.15 -10.23 -11.10
C ILE A 152 -0.02 -11.12 -10.61
N GLN A 153 0.24 -11.08 -9.30
CA GLN A 153 1.04 -12.08 -8.67
C GLN A 153 0.20 -13.33 -8.79
N ASP A 154 0.66 -14.21 -9.67
CA ASP A 154 0.18 -15.57 -9.81
C ASP A 154 0.38 -16.27 -8.47
N GLU A 155 -0.53 -16.06 -7.52
CA GLU A 155 -0.47 -16.72 -6.22
C GLU A 155 -0.95 -18.15 -6.42
N GLU A 156 -0.02 -19.08 -6.34
CA GLU A 156 -0.33 -20.50 -6.44
C GLU A 156 -0.98 -20.98 -5.13
N GLY A 157 -2.23 -21.42 -5.18
CA GLY A 157 -2.93 -21.99 -4.02
C GLY A 157 -3.96 -23.08 -4.38
N ILE A 158 -4.57 -23.63 -3.35
CA ILE A 158 -5.65 -24.63 -3.48
C ILE A 158 -6.95 -24.11 -2.86
N ASP A 159 -8.08 -24.71 -3.25
CA ASP A 159 -9.38 -24.41 -2.64
C ASP A 159 -9.71 -25.43 -1.56
N ILE A 160 -9.95 -24.94 -0.36
CA ILE A 160 -10.20 -25.76 0.83
C ILE A 160 -11.56 -25.38 1.41
N ILE A 161 -12.43 -26.36 1.62
CA ILE A 161 -13.67 -26.16 2.40
C ILE A 161 -13.49 -26.85 3.75
N LEU A 162 -13.50 -26.06 4.82
CA LEU A 162 -13.59 -26.55 6.18
C LEU A 162 -15.07 -26.80 6.50
N VAL A 163 -15.39 -28.00 6.97
CA VAL A 163 -16.74 -28.43 7.31
C VAL A 163 -16.75 -28.73 8.81
N LEU A 164 -17.43 -27.91 9.59
CA LEU A 164 -17.43 -27.98 11.05
C LEU A 164 -18.77 -28.43 11.59
N ASP A 165 -18.72 -29.42 12.47
CA ASP A 165 -19.84 -29.88 13.27
C ASP A 165 -20.16 -28.92 14.42
N LEU A 166 -21.42 -28.52 14.54
CA LEU A 166 -22.00 -27.71 15.61
C LEU A 166 -23.13 -28.45 16.35
N SER A 167 -23.22 -29.78 16.21
CA SER A 167 -24.21 -30.59 16.93
C SER A 167 -23.99 -30.58 18.45
N GLY A 168 -25.01 -30.96 19.22
CA GLY A 168 -24.97 -30.92 20.69
C GLY A 168 -23.85 -31.75 21.32
N SER A 169 -23.35 -32.78 20.63
CA SER A 169 -22.20 -33.57 21.08
C SER A 169 -20.90 -32.79 21.11
N MET A 170 -20.79 -31.69 20.35
CA MET A 170 -19.65 -30.78 20.37
C MET A 170 -19.57 -29.93 21.66
N GLN A 171 -20.60 -29.96 22.50
CA GLN A 171 -20.58 -29.39 23.86
C GLN A 171 -19.77 -30.24 24.86
N ALA A 172 -19.47 -31.49 24.51
CA ALA A 172 -18.73 -32.39 25.38
C ALA A 172 -17.39 -31.77 25.82
N ALA A 173 -17.15 -31.81 27.12
CA ALA A 173 -15.92 -31.38 27.74
C ALA A 173 -14.78 -32.35 27.40
N MET A 174 -13.58 -31.81 27.31
CA MET A 174 -12.33 -32.50 27.08
C MET A 174 -11.41 -32.25 28.28
N ASP A 175 -10.66 -33.28 28.68
CA ASP A 175 -9.78 -33.17 29.84
C ASP A 175 -8.52 -32.34 29.54
N LYS A 176 -8.02 -32.43 28.31
CA LYS A 176 -6.85 -31.69 27.85
C LYS A 176 -7.05 -31.23 26.41
N LEU A 177 -6.73 -29.98 26.16
CA LEU A 177 -6.44 -29.49 24.83
C LEU A 177 -4.92 -29.56 24.63
N PRO A 178 -4.41 -29.83 23.43
CA PRO A 178 -2.97 -29.75 23.21
C PRO A 178 -2.43 -28.35 23.58
N PRO A 179 -1.25 -28.25 24.25
CA PRO A 179 -0.72 -26.98 24.75
C PRO A 179 -0.62 -25.89 23.68
N ASP A 180 -0.25 -26.29 22.46
CA ASP A 180 -0.11 -25.39 21.31
C ASP A 180 -1.45 -24.76 20.88
N LEU A 181 -2.54 -25.51 21.05
CA LEU A 181 -3.89 -25.10 20.67
C LEU A 181 -4.58 -24.25 21.75
N GLU A 182 -4.09 -24.26 22.99
CA GLU A 182 -4.62 -23.42 24.08
C GLU A 182 -4.56 -21.93 23.76
N SER A 183 -3.56 -21.50 22.98
CA SER A 183 -3.39 -20.10 22.56
C SER A 183 -4.53 -19.59 21.66
N PHE A 184 -5.19 -20.49 20.92
CA PHE A 184 -6.26 -20.16 19.99
C PHE A 184 -7.65 -20.16 20.63
N VAL A 185 -7.73 -20.42 21.93
CA VAL A 185 -8.98 -20.49 22.67
C VAL A 185 -9.11 -19.28 23.61
N PRO A 186 -10.31 -18.67 23.74
CA PRO A 186 -10.56 -17.64 24.74
C PRO A 186 -10.25 -18.11 26.17
N ARG A 187 -9.78 -17.20 27.03
CA ARG A 187 -9.57 -17.50 28.46
C ARG A 187 -10.90 -17.94 29.08
N ARG A 188 -10.87 -19.09 29.79
CA ARG A 188 -12.02 -19.63 30.51
C ARG A 188 -11.93 -19.33 32.01
N PRO A 189 -13.07 -19.24 32.72
CA PRO A 189 -13.09 -19.26 34.17
C PRO A 189 -12.38 -20.49 34.74
N GLN A 190 -11.73 -20.34 35.91
CA GLN A 190 -11.07 -21.46 36.60
C GLN A 190 -12.07 -22.61 36.85
N GLY A 191 -11.64 -23.84 36.54
CA GLY A 191 -12.44 -25.07 36.71
C GLY A 191 -13.33 -25.46 35.53
N ILE A 192 -13.43 -24.64 34.47
CA ILE A 192 -14.17 -24.99 33.25
C ILE A 192 -13.24 -25.65 32.23
N ARG A 193 -13.57 -26.88 31.85
CA ARG A 193 -12.83 -27.67 30.85
C ARG A 193 -13.10 -27.19 29.43
N PRO A 194 -12.14 -27.35 28.49
CA PRO A 194 -12.37 -27.12 27.07
C PRO A 194 -13.49 -28.01 26.52
N THR A 195 -14.23 -27.52 25.52
CA THR A 195 -15.21 -28.33 24.78
C THR A 195 -14.63 -28.89 23.47
N ARG A 196 -15.29 -29.89 22.87
CA ARG A 196 -14.96 -30.37 21.51
C ARG A 196 -15.05 -29.23 20.48
N LEU A 197 -16.04 -28.34 20.59
CA LEU A 197 -16.11 -27.13 19.74
C LEU A 197 -14.89 -26.22 19.92
N ASP A 198 -14.41 -26.04 21.15
CA ASP A 198 -13.20 -25.24 21.38
C ASP A 198 -11.98 -25.85 20.70
N ALA A 199 -11.85 -27.18 20.76
CA ALA A 199 -10.78 -27.88 20.06
C ALA A 199 -10.90 -27.70 18.54
N ALA A 200 -12.11 -27.83 17.99
CA ALA A 200 -12.37 -27.64 16.57
C ALA A 200 -12.01 -26.22 16.10
N ARG A 201 -12.43 -25.19 16.86
CA ARG A 201 -12.08 -23.80 16.61
C ARG A 201 -10.57 -23.61 16.65
N ALA A 202 -9.89 -24.14 17.66
CA ALA A 202 -8.44 -24.02 17.77
C ALA A 202 -7.71 -24.63 16.57
N VAL A 203 -8.11 -25.84 16.15
CA VAL A 203 -7.55 -26.52 14.97
C VAL A 203 -7.78 -25.70 13.70
N ILE A 204 -8.99 -25.16 13.49
CA ILE A 204 -9.30 -24.35 12.32
C ILE A 204 -8.52 -23.03 12.32
N ARG A 205 -8.38 -22.38 13.48
CA ARG A 205 -7.65 -21.11 13.58
C ARG A 205 -6.16 -21.28 13.37
N ASP A 206 -5.56 -22.32 13.96
CA ASP A 206 -4.16 -22.70 13.68
C ASP A 206 -3.97 -23.03 12.19
N PHE A 207 -4.96 -23.71 11.58
CA PHE A 207 -4.94 -24.00 10.15
C PHE A 207 -4.96 -22.73 9.29
N ILE A 208 -5.89 -21.80 9.55
CA ILE A 208 -6.00 -20.54 8.82
C ILE A 208 -4.71 -19.71 8.98
N ALA A 209 -4.15 -19.65 10.19
CA ALA A 209 -2.95 -18.87 10.50
C ALA A 209 -1.70 -19.33 9.74
N GLN A 210 -1.64 -20.60 9.34
CA GLN A 210 -0.51 -21.15 8.60
C GLN A 210 -0.61 -20.95 7.07
N ARG A 211 -1.79 -20.53 6.56
CA ARG A 211 -2.00 -20.35 5.12
C ARG A 211 -1.62 -18.95 4.65
N LYS A 212 -1.18 -18.87 3.39
CA LYS A 212 -0.76 -17.63 2.75
C LYS A 212 -1.42 -17.39 1.40
N THR A 213 -1.64 -18.45 0.61
CA THR A 213 -2.14 -18.36 -0.77
C THR A 213 -3.36 -19.25 -1.05
N ASP A 214 -3.81 -20.03 -0.06
CA ASP A 214 -4.92 -20.98 -0.22
C ASP A 214 -6.27 -20.28 0.05
N ARG A 215 -7.27 -20.52 -0.81
CA ARG A 215 -8.63 -20.00 -0.59
C ARG A 215 -9.39 -20.94 0.34
N ILE A 216 -9.88 -20.41 1.44
CA ILE A 216 -10.55 -21.19 2.47
C ILE A 216 -12.01 -20.78 2.55
N GLY A 217 -12.92 -21.75 2.46
CA GLY A 217 -14.34 -21.60 2.76
C GLY A 217 -14.69 -22.35 4.04
N VAL A 218 -15.77 -21.95 4.68
CA VAL A 218 -16.25 -22.58 5.91
C VAL A 218 -17.72 -22.94 5.76
N VAL A 219 -18.04 -24.20 6.03
CA VAL A 219 -19.38 -24.78 6.11
C VAL A 219 -19.56 -25.24 7.54
N VAL A 220 -20.74 -24.96 8.10
CA VAL A 220 -21.13 -25.41 9.45
C VAL A 220 -22.36 -26.29 9.32
N PHE A 221 -22.47 -27.30 10.17
CA PHE A 221 -23.62 -28.19 10.13
C PHE A 221 -24.04 -28.69 11.51
N GLY A 222 -25.32 -29.01 11.63
CA GLY A 222 -25.95 -29.73 12.74
C GLY A 222 -27.04 -30.61 12.14
N ALA A 223 -28.30 -30.35 12.43
CA ALA A 223 -29.43 -30.97 11.72
C ALA A 223 -29.48 -30.59 10.22
N ASP A 224 -29.06 -29.37 9.90
CA ASP A 224 -28.92 -28.83 8.54
C ASP A 224 -27.51 -28.29 8.31
N ALA A 225 -27.12 -28.09 7.04
CA ALA A 225 -25.81 -27.56 6.67
C ALA A 225 -25.91 -26.17 6.02
N TYR A 226 -25.05 -25.25 6.45
CA TYR A 226 -24.99 -23.86 6.00
C TYR A 226 -23.58 -23.44 5.60
N VAL A 227 -23.49 -22.55 4.61
CA VAL A 227 -22.22 -21.93 4.20
C VAL A 227 -22.02 -20.68 5.05
N LEU A 228 -21.01 -20.71 5.92
CA LEU A 228 -20.62 -19.54 6.70
C LEU A 228 -19.80 -18.55 5.88
N SER A 229 -18.86 -19.08 5.09
CA SER A 229 -18.05 -18.28 4.18
C SER A 229 -17.75 -19.04 2.90
N PRO A 230 -17.93 -18.43 1.71
CA PRO A 230 -17.39 -18.99 0.48
C PRO A 230 -15.85 -18.98 0.50
N PRO A 231 -15.17 -19.75 -0.38
CA PRO A 231 -13.72 -19.71 -0.51
C PRO A 231 -13.18 -18.28 -0.71
N THR A 232 -12.36 -17.81 0.22
CA THR A 232 -11.77 -16.46 0.21
C THR A 232 -10.31 -16.50 0.67
N LEU A 233 -9.56 -15.45 0.30
CA LEU A 233 -8.21 -15.17 0.80
C LEU A 233 -8.22 -14.27 2.05
N ASP A 234 -9.39 -13.80 2.48
CA ASP A 234 -9.52 -12.97 3.69
C ASP A 234 -9.45 -13.83 4.96
N TYR A 235 -8.22 -14.15 5.37
CA TYR A 235 -7.95 -14.96 6.57
C TYR A 235 -8.39 -14.27 7.87
N HIS A 236 -8.39 -12.93 7.90
CA HIS A 236 -8.83 -12.17 9.08
C HIS A 236 -10.34 -12.30 9.28
N LEU A 237 -11.12 -12.21 8.19
CA LEU A 237 -12.55 -12.46 8.22
C LEU A 237 -12.82 -13.89 8.71
N LEU A 238 -12.16 -14.89 8.12
CA LEU A 238 -12.35 -16.29 8.50
C LEU A 238 -12.03 -16.57 9.97
N ASP A 239 -10.89 -16.07 10.48
CA ASP A 239 -10.52 -16.19 11.89
C ASP A 239 -11.59 -15.58 12.81
N SER A 240 -12.10 -14.40 12.44
CA SER A 240 -13.13 -13.71 13.22
C SER A 240 -14.48 -14.44 13.22
N LEU A 241 -14.86 -15.05 12.09
CA LEU A 241 -16.08 -15.83 11.96
C LEU A 241 -16.00 -17.12 12.78
N VAL A 242 -14.87 -17.83 12.71
CA VAL A 242 -14.65 -19.06 13.47
C VAL A 242 -14.57 -18.79 14.97
N ALA A 243 -13.91 -17.70 15.39
CA ALA A 243 -13.80 -17.33 16.80
C ALA A 243 -15.16 -17.10 17.46
N ARG A 244 -16.13 -16.56 16.70
CA ARG A 244 -17.49 -16.24 17.16
C ARG A 244 -18.49 -17.39 17.05
N MET A 245 -18.07 -18.58 16.61
CA MET A 245 -18.96 -19.72 16.50
C MET A 245 -19.42 -20.22 17.87
N GLU A 246 -20.72 -20.46 17.98
CA GLU A 246 -21.40 -21.00 19.15
C GLU A 246 -22.32 -22.15 18.71
N LEU A 247 -22.61 -23.09 19.62
CA LEU A 247 -23.41 -24.28 19.32
C LEU A 247 -24.88 -23.94 18.99
N ASP A 248 -25.41 -22.85 19.55
CA ASP A 248 -26.82 -22.44 19.37
C ASP A 248 -27.08 -21.72 18.03
N LEU A 249 -26.09 -21.64 17.14
CA LEU A 249 -26.25 -21.04 15.80
C LEU A 249 -27.08 -21.90 14.84
N ILE A 250 -27.12 -23.21 15.05
CA ILE A 250 -27.84 -24.19 14.22
C ILE A 250 -28.59 -25.13 15.16
N ASP A 251 -29.66 -25.76 14.69
CA ASP A 251 -30.29 -26.87 15.42
C ASP A 251 -29.27 -28.00 15.65
N GLY A 252 -28.82 -28.13 16.89
CA GLY A 252 -27.82 -29.11 17.33
C GLY A 252 -28.38 -30.51 17.60
N ASN A 253 -29.68 -30.76 17.39
CA ASN A 253 -30.30 -32.06 17.66
C ASN A 253 -30.05 -33.13 16.58
N GLY A 254 -29.26 -32.81 15.56
CA GLY A 254 -28.88 -33.74 14.50
C GLY A 254 -27.47 -33.49 14.00
N THR A 255 -26.99 -34.42 13.17
CA THR A 255 -25.65 -34.39 12.60
C THR A 255 -25.74 -34.87 11.15
N ALA A 256 -25.93 -33.93 10.22
CA ALA A 256 -26.16 -34.18 8.81
C ALA A 256 -24.85 -34.10 8.00
N ILE A 257 -23.96 -35.08 8.21
CA ILE A 257 -22.63 -35.13 7.55
C ILE A 257 -22.78 -35.16 6.03
N GLY A 258 -23.72 -35.96 5.51
CA GLY A 258 -23.94 -36.07 4.07
C GLY A 258 -24.37 -34.75 3.43
N ASP A 259 -25.28 -34.01 4.06
CA ASP A 259 -25.73 -32.71 3.55
C ASP A 259 -24.59 -31.68 3.58
N ALA A 260 -23.78 -31.68 4.65
CA ALA A 260 -22.62 -30.81 4.79
C ALA A 260 -21.55 -31.06 3.71
N LEU A 261 -21.24 -32.33 3.43
CA LEU A 261 -20.35 -32.72 2.34
C LEU A 261 -20.94 -32.38 0.96
N GLY A 262 -22.26 -32.53 0.79
CA GLY A 262 -22.97 -32.12 -0.43
C GLY A 262 -22.87 -30.62 -0.69
N VAL A 263 -23.05 -29.81 0.36
CA VAL A 263 -22.87 -28.35 0.30
C VAL A 263 -21.42 -27.99 -0.02
N ALA A 264 -20.45 -28.65 0.62
CA ALA A 264 -19.02 -28.44 0.33
C ALA A 264 -18.68 -28.76 -1.14
N ALA A 265 -19.14 -29.92 -1.65
CA ALA A 265 -18.96 -30.31 -3.04
C ALA A 265 -19.62 -29.30 -4.00
N ALA A 266 -20.82 -28.81 -3.68
CA ALA A 266 -21.51 -27.80 -4.48
C ALA A 266 -20.74 -26.47 -4.57
N ARG A 267 -20.04 -26.07 -3.49
CA ARG A 267 -19.19 -24.87 -3.49
C ARG A 267 -17.91 -25.06 -4.30
N LEU A 268 -17.31 -26.24 -4.24
CA LEU A 268 -16.10 -26.57 -5.00
C LEU A 268 -16.36 -26.86 -6.48
N ARG A 269 -17.60 -27.17 -6.88
CA ARG A 269 -17.96 -27.51 -8.27
C ARG A 269 -17.59 -26.43 -9.27
N ARG A 270 -17.72 -25.15 -8.90
CA ARG A 270 -17.39 -24.00 -9.76
C ARG A 270 -15.99 -23.44 -9.55
N SER A 271 -15.20 -24.04 -8.66
CA SER A 271 -13.83 -23.64 -8.44
C SER A 271 -12.95 -23.97 -9.65
N THR A 272 -12.15 -22.99 -10.06
CA THR A 272 -11.11 -23.10 -11.08
C THR A 272 -9.78 -23.68 -10.56
N ALA A 273 -9.68 -23.98 -9.26
CA ALA A 273 -8.48 -24.57 -8.68
C ALA A 273 -8.25 -26.00 -9.19
N ARG A 274 -7.00 -26.32 -9.54
CA ARG A 274 -6.50 -27.66 -9.91
C ARG A 274 -6.64 -28.66 -8.76
N SER A 275 -6.21 -28.28 -7.56
CA SER A 275 -6.42 -29.10 -6.35
C SER A 275 -7.48 -28.50 -5.45
N LYS A 276 -8.31 -29.39 -4.92
CA LYS A 276 -9.41 -29.07 -4.02
C LYS A 276 -9.39 -30.02 -2.83
N ALA A 277 -9.70 -29.51 -1.65
CA ALA A 277 -9.78 -30.31 -0.44
C ALA A 277 -11.04 -29.96 0.35
N VAL A 278 -11.62 -30.97 0.98
CA VAL A 278 -12.67 -30.82 1.99
C VAL A 278 -12.11 -31.37 3.30
N VAL A 279 -12.24 -30.61 4.38
CA VAL A 279 -11.76 -31.00 5.70
C VAL A 279 -12.96 -31.05 6.63
N LEU A 280 -13.37 -32.24 7.02
CA LEU A 280 -14.51 -32.47 7.91
C LEU A 280 -14.03 -32.60 9.36
N LEU A 281 -14.50 -31.73 10.25
CA LEU A 281 -14.24 -31.76 11.69
C LEU A 281 -15.53 -32.16 12.41
N THR A 282 -15.55 -33.34 13.00
CA THR A 282 -16.73 -33.93 13.67
C THR A 282 -16.27 -35.00 14.66
N ASP A 283 -17.16 -35.39 15.55
CA ASP A 283 -16.99 -36.56 16.40
C ASP A 283 -17.54 -37.86 15.76
N GLY A 284 -18.22 -37.74 14.61
CA GLY A 284 -18.37 -38.79 13.60
C GLY A 284 -19.71 -39.50 13.55
N ASP A 285 -20.68 -39.16 14.40
CA ASP A 285 -21.98 -39.84 14.39
C ASP A 285 -22.98 -39.13 13.46
N ASN A 286 -23.40 -39.78 12.37
CA ASN A 286 -24.36 -39.19 11.43
C ASN A 286 -25.81 -39.45 11.89
N LYS A 287 -26.41 -38.46 12.55
CA LYS A 287 -27.80 -38.49 13.04
C LYS A 287 -28.70 -37.58 12.19
N GLY A 288 -28.99 -38.02 10.97
CA GLY A 288 -29.94 -37.35 10.08
C GLY A 288 -29.32 -36.90 8.75
N GLY A 289 -29.94 -35.87 8.16
CA GLY A 289 -29.65 -35.39 6.82
C GLY A 289 -30.46 -36.09 5.73
N LYS A 290 -30.60 -35.42 4.59
CA LYS A 290 -31.30 -35.93 3.40
C LYS A 290 -30.39 -36.79 2.53
N LEU A 291 -29.09 -36.50 2.56
CA LEU A 291 -28.07 -37.19 1.78
C LEU A 291 -27.29 -38.20 2.63
N ALA A 292 -27.08 -39.40 2.09
CA ALA A 292 -26.22 -40.39 2.72
C ALA A 292 -24.75 -39.93 2.71
N PRO A 293 -23.99 -40.04 3.81
CA PRO A 293 -22.58 -39.65 3.87
C PRO A 293 -21.71 -40.28 2.79
N ASP A 294 -21.94 -41.55 2.48
CA ASP A 294 -21.21 -42.28 1.43
C ASP A 294 -21.42 -41.67 0.05
N TYR A 295 -22.67 -41.34 -0.28
CA TYR A 295 -22.98 -40.71 -1.56
C TYR A 295 -22.40 -39.30 -1.62
N ALA A 296 -22.41 -38.56 -0.51
CA ALA A 296 -21.81 -37.24 -0.44
C ALA A 296 -20.28 -37.29 -0.62
N ALA A 297 -19.59 -38.27 -0.03
CA ALA A 297 -18.16 -38.48 -0.27
C ALA A 297 -17.88 -38.79 -1.75
N HIS A 298 -18.74 -39.58 -2.41
CA HIS A 298 -18.64 -39.80 -3.86
C HIS A 298 -18.79 -38.48 -4.65
N LEU A 299 -19.71 -37.59 -4.27
CA LEU A 299 -19.84 -36.27 -4.90
C LEU A 299 -18.58 -35.41 -4.72
N VAL A 300 -17.97 -35.43 -3.53
CA VAL A 300 -16.70 -34.74 -3.25
C VAL A 300 -15.60 -35.23 -4.20
N GLY A 301 -15.45 -36.56 -4.32
CA GLY A 301 -14.49 -37.16 -5.26
C GLY A 301 -14.78 -36.83 -6.73
N THR A 302 -16.06 -36.78 -7.12
CA THR A 302 -16.48 -36.41 -8.50
C THR A 302 -16.09 -34.98 -8.87
N VAL A 303 -16.03 -34.07 -7.90
CA VAL A 303 -15.60 -32.68 -8.10
C VAL A 303 -14.07 -32.54 -8.12
N GLY A 304 -13.33 -33.65 -7.98
CA GLY A 304 -11.88 -33.69 -7.94
C GLY A 304 -11.30 -33.22 -6.60
N ALA A 305 -12.10 -33.25 -5.53
CA ALA A 305 -11.67 -32.87 -4.19
C ALA A 305 -11.34 -34.11 -3.34
N ARG A 306 -10.33 -33.98 -2.49
CA ARG A 306 -9.99 -35.01 -1.47
C ARG A 306 -10.65 -34.67 -0.14
N LEU A 307 -11.27 -35.65 0.51
CA LEU A 307 -11.89 -35.51 1.82
C LEU A 307 -10.92 -35.94 2.93
N TYR A 308 -10.57 -35.02 3.81
CA TYR A 308 -9.84 -35.27 5.03
C TYR A 308 -10.79 -35.17 6.21
N THR A 309 -10.70 -36.09 7.15
CA THR A 309 -11.57 -36.10 8.34
C THR A 309 -10.72 -35.91 9.59
N VAL A 310 -11.12 -35.01 10.47
CA VAL A 310 -10.51 -34.77 11.77
C VAL A 310 -11.52 -35.18 12.84
N GLN A 311 -11.25 -36.29 13.51
CA GLN A 311 -12.05 -36.76 14.63
C GLN A 311 -11.76 -35.92 15.87
N ILE A 312 -12.83 -35.47 16.54
CA ILE A 312 -12.75 -34.74 17.80
C ILE A 312 -13.41 -35.56 18.90
N GLY A 313 -12.65 -35.84 19.97
CA GLY A 313 -13.11 -36.66 21.08
C GLY A 313 -12.89 -38.17 20.88
N GLN A 314 -12.99 -38.92 21.98
CA GLN A 314 -12.82 -40.37 22.04
C GLN A 314 -13.83 -40.96 23.04
N GLY A 315 -14.27 -42.20 22.80
CA GLY A 315 -15.16 -42.93 23.70
C GLY A 315 -16.66 -42.79 23.37
N GLU A 316 -17.48 -43.56 24.08
CA GLU A 316 -18.94 -43.58 23.91
C GLU A 316 -19.68 -42.57 24.79
N ASP A 317 -19.11 -42.29 25.97
CA ASP A 317 -19.66 -41.33 26.92
C ASP A 317 -18.78 -40.09 26.97
N ALA A 318 -19.40 -38.92 27.06
CA ALA A 318 -18.70 -37.68 27.33
C ALA A 318 -19.39 -36.87 28.41
N GLU A 319 -18.59 -36.05 29.09
CA GLU A 319 -19.06 -35.21 30.18
C GLU A 319 -19.45 -33.85 29.63
N ILE A 320 -20.66 -33.39 29.89
CA ILE A 320 -21.08 -32.02 29.57
C ILE A 320 -21.17 -31.18 30.84
N LEU A 321 -20.96 -29.88 30.69
CA LEU A 321 -21.19 -28.93 31.76
C LEU A 321 -22.70 -28.76 31.98
N ASP A 322 -23.17 -29.08 33.18
CA ASP A 322 -24.54 -28.86 33.60
C ASP A 322 -24.81 -27.36 33.74
N ARG A 323 -26.04 -26.93 33.41
CA ARG A 323 -26.52 -25.57 33.68
C ARG A 323 -26.64 -25.31 35.18
N GLN A 324 -26.80 -26.37 35.99
CA GLN A 324 -26.81 -26.28 37.44
C GLN A 324 -25.39 -26.39 38.01
N ARG A 325 -25.03 -25.47 38.91
CA ARG A 325 -23.83 -25.58 39.74
C ARG A 325 -24.09 -26.55 40.90
N ASP A 326 -23.03 -27.15 41.44
CA ASP A 326 -23.16 -27.95 42.64
C ASP A 326 -23.56 -27.10 43.87
N LEU A 327 -23.81 -27.76 45.00
CA LEU A 327 -24.17 -27.12 46.27
C LEU A 327 -23.10 -26.14 46.80
N PHE A 328 -21.87 -26.20 46.28
CA PHE A 328 -20.73 -25.35 46.62
C PHE A 328 -20.42 -24.32 45.52
N GLY A 329 -21.28 -24.17 44.50
CA GLY A 329 -21.10 -23.23 43.39
C GLY A 329 -20.10 -23.67 42.31
N GLN A 330 -19.60 -24.91 42.37
CA GLN A 330 -18.65 -25.46 41.40
C GLN A 330 -19.34 -25.93 40.11
N PRO A 331 -18.63 -25.94 38.97
CA PRO A 331 -19.13 -26.50 37.72
C PRO A 331 -19.43 -28.01 37.90
N ARG A 332 -20.67 -28.42 37.67
CA ARG A 332 -21.08 -29.82 37.71
C ARG A 332 -21.03 -30.41 36.30
N TYR A 333 -20.49 -31.61 36.16
CA TYR A 333 -20.49 -32.33 34.89
C TYR A 333 -21.38 -33.57 34.96
N VAL A 334 -22.13 -33.81 33.88
CA VAL A 334 -23.01 -34.97 33.75
C VAL A 334 -22.55 -35.78 32.55
N ARG A 335 -22.51 -37.10 32.70
CA ARG A 335 -22.18 -38.01 31.60
C ARG A 335 -23.39 -38.19 30.71
N MET A 336 -23.19 -38.01 29.41
CA MET A 336 -24.19 -38.29 28.39
C MET A 336 -23.57 -39.13 27.27
N PRO A 337 -24.36 -40.02 26.64
CA PRO A 337 -23.87 -40.85 25.55
C PRO A 337 -23.69 -40.01 24.28
N PHE A 338 -22.44 -39.86 23.86
CA PHE A 338 -22.05 -39.20 22.61
C PHE A 338 -21.07 -40.10 21.86
N PRO A 339 -21.56 -41.20 21.25
CA PRO A 339 -20.73 -42.16 20.58
C PRO A 339 -20.00 -41.54 19.40
N VAL A 340 -18.73 -41.88 19.25
CA VAL A 340 -17.90 -41.50 18.10
C VAL A 340 -17.86 -42.64 17.09
N ASN A 341 -17.86 -42.33 15.79
CA ASN A 341 -17.78 -43.35 14.73
C ASN A 341 -16.50 -43.17 13.89
N PRO A 342 -15.34 -43.61 14.40
CA PRO A 342 -14.08 -43.51 13.67
C PRO A 342 -14.08 -44.31 12.37
N LYS A 343 -14.84 -45.41 12.32
CA LYS A 343 -14.94 -46.29 11.15
C LYS A 343 -15.60 -45.57 9.97
N LEU A 344 -16.67 -44.83 10.23
CA LEU A 344 -17.33 -44.01 9.20
C LEU A 344 -16.38 -42.95 8.66
N LEU A 345 -15.72 -42.18 9.54
CA LEU A 345 -14.80 -41.12 9.12
C LEU A 345 -13.64 -41.65 8.27
N LYS A 346 -13.07 -42.78 8.68
CA LYS A 346 -12.01 -43.45 7.94
C LYS A 346 -12.47 -43.88 6.54
N ASP A 347 -13.62 -44.54 6.45
CA ASP A 347 -14.16 -45.02 5.17
C ASP A 347 -14.48 -43.86 4.20
N LEU A 348 -15.06 -42.77 4.71
CA LEU A 348 -15.34 -41.56 3.91
C LEU A 348 -14.05 -40.91 3.38
N ALA A 349 -13.01 -40.82 4.21
CA ALA A 349 -11.72 -40.25 3.80
C ALA A 349 -11.04 -41.12 2.73
N GLU A 350 -10.96 -42.43 2.95
CA GLU A 350 -10.29 -43.38 2.05
C GLU A 350 -10.96 -43.44 0.66
N LYS A 351 -12.29 -43.38 0.58
CA LYS A 351 -13.05 -43.36 -0.68
C LYS A 351 -12.66 -42.22 -1.63
N THR A 352 -12.13 -41.12 -1.09
CA THR A 352 -11.72 -39.94 -1.87
C THR A 352 -10.20 -39.79 -2.00
N GLY A 353 -9.43 -40.76 -1.49
CA GLY A 353 -7.97 -40.69 -1.45
C GLY A 353 -7.41 -39.69 -0.41
N GLY A 354 -8.21 -39.34 0.60
CA GLY A 354 -7.79 -38.55 1.74
C GLY A 354 -7.34 -39.39 2.94
N SER A 355 -7.27 -38.78 4.11
CA SER A 355 -6.81 -39.43 5.35
C SER A 355 -7.56 -38.92 6.57
N MET A 356 -7.63 -39.78 7.59
CA MET A 356 -8.23 -39.48 8.88
C MET A 356 -7.17 -39.07 9.90
N TYR A 357 -7.47 -38.04 10.68
CA TYR A 357 -6.65 -37.50 11.77
C TYR A 357 -7.47 -37.40 13.05
N VAL A 358 -6.80 -37.33 14.20
CA VAL A 358 -7.45 -37.22 15.52
C VAL A 358 -6.93 -35.98 16.24
N ALA A 359 -7.83 -35.10 16.67
CA ALA A 359 -7.48 -33.79 17.24
C ALA A 359 -6.78 -33.84 18.61
N THR A 360 -6.78 -35.00 19.29
CA THR A 360 -6.07 -35.18 20.57
C THR A 360 -4.56 -35.27 20.41
N ASP A 361 -4.06 -35.50 19.19
CA ASP A 361 -2.64 -35.60 18.87
C ASP A 361 -2.23 -34.44 17.97
N ALA A 362 -1.80 -33.34 18.60
CA ALA A 362 -1.34 -32.15 17.89
C ALA A 362 -0.15 -32.44 16.96
N THR A 363 0.69 -33.42 17.31
CA THR A 363 1.85 -33.82 16.51
C THR A 363 1.43 -34.49 15.21
N SER A 364 0.53 -35.49 15.25
CA SER A 364 0.05 -36.14 14.01
C SER A 364 -0.83 -35.23 13.18
N LEU A 365 -1.63 -34.37 13.81
CA LEU A 365 -2.40 -33.36 13.11
C LEU A 365 -1.45 -32.38 12.39
N ARG A 366 -0.48 -31.78 13.09
CA ARG A 366 0.38 -30.76 12.45
C ARG A 366 1.27 -31.35 11.36
N ALA A 367 1.98 -32.44 11.65
CA ALA A 367 2.91 -33.03 10.71
C ALA A 367 2.18 -33.71 9.54
N GLY A 368 1.14 -34.50 9.83
CA GLY A 368 0.47 -35.29 8.80
C GLY A 368 -0.49 -34.48 7.93
N PHE A 369 -1.29 -33.59 8.51
CA PHE A 369 -2.35 -32.88 7.78
C PHE A 369 -1.82 -31.69 6.98
N HIS A 370 -0.96 -30.85 7.57
CA HIS A 370 -0.40 -29.71 6.85
C HIS A 370 0.52 -30.15 5.72
N ASP A 371 1.37 -31.15 5.93
CA ASP A 371 2.29 -31.63 4.90
C ASP A 371 1.56 -32.25 3.72
N VAL A 372 0.48 -33.00 3.97
CA VAL A 372 -0.33 -33.60 2.90
C VAL A 372 -1.00 -32.52 2.06
N LEU A 373 -1.56 -31.49 2.70
CA LEU A 373 -2.19 -30.38 1.96
C LEU A 373 -1.16 -29.51 1.24
N ASN A 374 0.04 -29.31 1.81
CA ASN A 374 1.12 -28.54 1.17
C ASN A 374 1.68 -29.24 -0.08
N LYS A 375 1.55 -30.56 -0.17
CA LYS A 375 1.94 -31.37 -1.33
C LYS A 375 0.89 -31.41 -2.44
N LEU A 376 -0.31 -30.86 -2.22
CA LEU A 376 -1.32 -30.76 -3.28
C LEU A 376 -0.87 -29.75 -4.34
N GLU A 377 -1.18 -30.04 -5.61
CA GLU A 377 -0.82 -29.17 -6.73
C GLU A 377 -1.51 -27.82 -6.62
N LYS A 378 -0.72 -26.75 -6.65
CA LYS A 378 -1.23 -25.39 -6.48
C LYS A 378 -1.64 -24.78 -7.83
N THR A 379 -2.62 -23.90 -7.80
CA THR A 379 -3.18 -23.21 -8.98
C THR A 379 -2.88 -21.74 -8.89
N LYS A 380 -2.33 -21.15 -9.94
CA LYS A 380 -2.14 -19.71 -10.04
C LYS A 380 -3.48 -18.99 -9.97
N PHE A 381 -3.64 -18.11 -8.99
CA PHE A 381 -4.77 -17.22 -8.83
C PHE A 381 -4.34 -15.80 -9.18
N GLU A 382 -5.19 -15.09 -9.92
CA GLU A 382 -5.05 -13.65 -10.12
C GLU A 382 -5.64 -12.94 -8.88
N SER A 383 -4.81 -12.60 -7.89
CA SER A 383 -5.25 -11.73 -6.80
C SER A 383 -5.03 -10.27 -7.24
N SER A 384 -6.12 -9.56 -7.52
CA SER A 384 -6.06 -8.13 -7.84
C SER A 384 -5.91 -7.31 -6.56
N VAL A 385 -4.78 -7.44 -5.85
CA VAL A 385 -4.43 -6.50 -4.79
C VAL A 385 -3.86 -5.25 -5.45
N ALA A 386 -4.67 -4.19 -5.50
CA ALA A 386 -4.23 -2.89 -6.02
C ALA A 386 -3.10 -2.35 -5.13
N THR A 387 -1.86 -2.51 -5.56
CA THR A 387 -0.70 -1.97 -4.86
C THR A 387 -0.42 -0.58 -5.42
N TYR A 388 -0.51 0.44 -4.55
CA TYR A 388 -0.17 1.80 -4.91
C TYR A 388 1.33 2.01 -4.77
N GLU A 389 2.01 2.32 -5.88
CA GLU A 389 3.39 2.77 -5.80
C GLU A 389 3.44 4.29 -5.65
N GLU A 390 4.21 4.78 -4.68
CA GLU A 390 4.38 6.21 -4.43
C GLU A 390 5.51 6.82 -5.27
N LEU A 391 5.18 7.73 -6.20
CA LEU A 391 6.16 8.38 -7.08
C LEU A 391 6.69 9.71 -6.53
N PHE A 392 6.17 10.20 -5.40
CA PHE A 392 6.53 11.54 -4.90
C PHE A 392 8.05 11.74 -4.70
N ARG A 393 8.78 10.67 -4.35
CA ARG A 393 10.23 10.70 -4.10
C ARG A 393 11.01 11.19 -5.32
N PHE A 394 10.55 10.81 -6.52
CA PHE A 394 11.19 11.19 -7.78
C PHE A 394 11.01 12.67 -8.13
N LEU A 395 9.98 13.33 -7.61
CA LEU A 395 9.79 14.79 -7.75
C LEU A 395 10.37 15.58 -6.57
N LEU A 396 10.43 14.98 -5.37
CA LEU A 396 10.96 15.62 -4.17
C LEU A 396 12.48 15.83 -4.26
N LEU A 397 13.23 14.82 -4.71
CA LEU A 397 14.69 14.89 -4.83
C LEU A 397 15.17 16.05 -5.72
N PRO A 398 14.65 16.26 -6.95
CA PRO A 398 15.03 17.41 -7.76
C PRO A 398 14.60 18.73 -7.13
N ALA A 399 13.46 18.79 -6.43
CA ALA A 399 13.06 20.00 -5.70
C ALA A 399 14.09 20.40 -4.63
N VAL A 400 14.53 19.44 -3.81
CA VAL A 400 15.53 19.67 -2.76
C VAL A 400 16.89 20.03 -3.37
N ALA A 401 17.31 19.34 -4.43
CA ALA A 401 18.58 19.61 -5.12
C ALA A 401 18.62 21.04 -5.71
N LEU A 402 17.53 21.49 -6.35
CA LEU A 402 17.42 22.84 -6.90
C LEU A 402 17.43 23.92 -5.79
N LEU A 403 16.79 23.67 -4.65
CA LEU A 403 16.87 24.57 -3.48
C LEU A 403 18.27 24.64 -2.88
N ALA A 404 18.96 23.50 -2.78
CA ALA A 404 20.34 23.44 -2.29
C ALA A 404 21.28 24.22 -3.23
N LEU A 405 21.10 24.07 -4.55
CA LEU A 405 21.87 24.81 -5.55
C LEU A 405 21.58 26.33 -5.48
N ASP A 406 20.33 26.73 -5.25
CA ASP A 406 19.95 28.14 -5.02
C ASP A 406 20.66 28.71 -3.78
N ALA A 407 20.67 27.97 -2.67
CA ALA A 407 21.35 28.37 -1.44
C ALA A 407 22.88 28.47 -1.64
N LEU A 408 23.49 27.49 -2.31
CA LEU A 408 24.92 27.44 -2.58
C LEU A 408 25.37 28.61 -3.47
N LEU A 409 24.63 28.88 -4.56
CA LEU A 409 24.92 29.99 -5.46
C LEU A 409 24.84 31.34 -4.76
N ARG A 410 23.87 31.53 -3.86
CA ARG A 410 23.74 32.75 -3.06
C ARG A 410 24.84 32.90 -2.00
N ALA A 411 25.32 31.81 -1.44
CA ALA A 411 26.37 31.82 -0.42
C ALA A 411 27.78 32.07 -1.00
N LEU A 412 28.11 31.44 -2.15
CA LEU A 412 29.47 31.42 -2.69
C LEU A 412 29.69 32.38 -3.87
N LEU A 413 28.92 32.23 -4.95
CA LEU A 413 29.21 32.90 -6.23
C LEU A 413 28.47 34.24 -6.42
N LEU A 414 27.23 34.31 -5.94
CA LEU A 414 26.30 35.42 -6.14
C LEU A 414 25.92 36.05 -4.80
N ARG A 415 26.92 36.19 -3.90
CA ARG A 415 26.74 36.87 -2.61
C ARG A 415 26.28 38.30 -2.86
N ARG A 416 25.07 38.63 -2.40
CA ARG A 416 24.53 39.98 -2.47
C ARG A 416 24.85 40.70 -1.17
N PHE A 417 25.52 41.84 -1.28
CA PHE A 417 25.69 42.73 -0.13
C PHE A 417 24.33 43.39 0.20
N PRO A 418 23.99 43.54 1.50
CA PRO A 418 22.71 44.06 1.95
C PRO A 418 22.44 45.53 1.57
#